data_AF-A0A1P8K981-F1
#
_entry.id   AF-A0A1P8K981-F1
#
_cell.length_a   1.000
_cell.length_b   1.000
_cell.length_c   1.000
_cell.angle_alpha   90.00
_cell.angle_beta   90.00
_cell.angle_gamma   90.00
#
_symmetry.space_group_name_H-M   'P 1'
#
loop_
_entity.id
_entity.type
_entity.pdbx_description
1 polymer ?
#
loop_
_entity_poly.entity_id
_entity_poly.type
_entity_poly.pdbx_seq_one_letter_code
_entity_poly.pdbx_strand_id
1 'polypeptide(L)' 'MIVCVCRRVTEKEIAQHAAEGKGFDDIQFDLGVALQCGKCEDCAREVIEQCHAKAGLAQQGWMPITLSMAR' A
#
# COMPACT_ATOMS: atom_id res chain seq x y z
N MET A 1 4.74 6.39 -10.48
CA MET A 1 5.16 7.82 -10.49
C MET A 1 6.25 8.07 -9.42
N ILE A 2 7.04 9.15 -9.46
CA ILE A 2 7.82 9.59 -8.28
C ILE A 2 6.87 10.31 -7.32
N VAL A 3 6.76 9.82 -6.09
CA VAL A 3 5.93 10.40 -5.03
C VAL A 3 6.76 11.34 -4.15
N CYS A 4 7.98 10.94 -3.77
CA CYS A 4 8.89 11.78 -2.99
C CYS A 4 10.11 12.17 -3.82
N VAL A 5 10.20 13.43 -4.22
CA VAL A 5 11.38 13.93 -4.97
C VAL A 5 12.63 13.99 -4.07
N CYS A 6 12.47 14.39 -2.81
CA CYS A 6 13.58 14.53 -1.85
C CYS A 6 14.38 13.23 -1.65
N ARG A 7 13.67 12.11 -1.52
CA ARG A 7 14.26 10.77 -1.29
C ARG A 7 14.20 9.86 -2.52
N ARG A 8 13.68 10.36 -3.65
CA ARG A 8 13.47 9.62 -4.91
C ARG A 8 12.59 8.36 -4.75
N VAL A 9 11.60 8.42 -3.87
CA VAL A 9 10.67 7.31 -3.64
C VAL A 9 9.58 7.32 -4.69
N THR A 10 9.37 6.17 -5.31
CA THR A 10 8.32 5.93 -6.30
C THR A 10 7.07 5.32 -5.68
N GLU A 11 5.95 5.53 -6.36
CA GLU A 11 4.66 4.89 -6.04
C GLU A 11 4.77 3.37 -6.00
N LYS A 12 5.60 2.76 -6.87
CA LYS A 12 5.81 1.31 -6.88
C LYS A 12 6.46 0.83 -5.59
N GLU A 13 7.47 1.53 -5.09
CA GLU A 13 8.14 1.17 -3.83
C GLU A 13 7.17 1.25 -2.65
N ILE A 14 6.36 2.31 -2.59
CA ILE A 14 5.31 2.48 -1.57
C ILE A 14 4.29 1.35 -1.68
N ALA A 15 3.80 1.06 -2.89
CA ALA A 15 2.81 0.01 -3.12
C ALA A 15 3.33 -1.39 -2.75
N GLN A 16 4.62 -1.67 -2.98
CA GLN A 16 5.23 -2.94 -2.57
C GLN A 16 5.23 -3.10 -1.05
N HIS A 17 5.61 -2.06 -0.31
CA HIS A 17 5.59 -2.11 1.16
C HIS A 17 4.16 -2.20 1.69
N ALA A 18 3.23 -1.44 1.11
CA ALA A 18 1.82 -1.50 1.49
C ALA A 18 1.19 -2.87 1.21
N ALA A 19 1.59 -3.55 0.13
CA ALA A 19 1.15 -4.91 -0.18
C ALA A 19 1.66 -5.96 0.83
N GLU A 20 2.76 -5.68 1.53
CA GLU A 20 3.24 -6.48 2.68
C GLU A 20 2.43 -6.21 3.96
N GLY A 21 1.43 -5.32 3.92
CA GLY A 21 0.60 -4.94 5.05
C GLY A 21 1.20 -3.84 5.93
N LYS A 22 2.31 -3.21 5.51
CA LYS A 22 2.94 -2.11 6.26
C LYS A 22 2.05 -0.86 6.27
N GLY A 23 2.05 -0.17 7.41
CA GLY A 23 1.40 1.13 7.59
C GLY A 23 2.29 2.28 7.15
N PHE A 24 1.77 3.51 7.24
CA PHE A 24 2.51 4.71 6.84
C PHE A 24 3.80 4.90 7.65
N ASP A 25 3.77 4.71 8.97
CA ASP A 25 4.94 4.90 9.84
C ASP A 25 6.10 3.96 9.47
N ASP A 26 5.81 2.69 9.18
CA ASP A 26 6.81 1.71 8.75
C ASP A 26 7.39 2.07 7.38
N ILE A 27 6.53 2.48 6.43
CA ILE A 27 6.95 2.88 5.08
C ILE A 27 7.77 4.17 5.13
N GLN A 28 7.40 5.11 6.00
CA GLN A 28 8.14 6.34 6.27
C GLN A 28 9.52 6.04 6.86
N PHE A 29 9.61 5.07 7.78
CA PHE A 29 10.89 4.63 8.34
C PHE A 29 11.78 3.97 7.27
N ASP A 30 11.24 3.03 6.50
CA ASP A 30 11.99 2.23 5.53
C ASP A 30 12.46 3.05 4.32
N LEU A 31 11.60 3.89 3.75
CA LEU A 31 11.86 4.62 2.50
C LEU A 31 12.32 6.06 2.73
N GLY A 32 12.13 6.57 3.95
CA GLY A 32 12.37 7.98 4.27
C GLY A 32 11.38 8.96 3.63
N VAL A 33 10.27 8.46 3.07
CA VAL A 33 9.21 9.31 2.50
C VAL A 33 8.69 10.30 3.56
N ALA A 34 8.31 11.50 3.13
CA ALA A 34 7.89 12.62 4.00
C ALA A 34 8.93 13.17 5.02
N LEU A 35 10.10 12.54 5.23
CA LEU A 35 11.07 12.96 6.26
C LEU A 35 11.92 14.20 5.94
N GLN A 36 11.79 14.80 4.75
CA GLN A 36 12.54 16.02 4.40
C GLN A 36 11.62 17.25 4.38
N CYS A 37 10.97 17.52 3.25
CA CYS A 37 10.12 18.69 3.12
C CYS A 37 8.65 18.44 3.50
N GLY A 38 8.27 17.20 3.80
CA GLY A 38 6.90 16.79 4.15
C GLY A 38 5.85 16.83 3.03
N LYS A 39 6.08 17.56 1.94
CA LYS A 39 5.08 17.84 0.88
C LYS A 39 4.48 16.63 0.14
N CYS A 40 5.06 15.44 0.32
CA CYS A 40 4.59 14.21 -0.31
C CYS A 40 3.74 13.33 0.61
N GLU A 41 3.52 13.72 1.87
CA GLU A 41 2.84 12.91 2.89
C GLU A 41 1.44 12.48 2.45
N ASP A 42 0.58 13.42 2.06
CA ASP A 42 -0.79 13.11 1.66
C ASP A 42 -0.82 12.17 0.44
N CYS A 43 0.04 12.42 -0.55
CA CYS A 43 0.15 11.57 -1.74
C CYS A 43 0.64 10.16 -1.37
N ALA A 44 1.61 10.02 -0.47
CA ALA A 44 2.10 8.73 -0.01
C ALA A 44 1.02 7.95 0.75
N ARG A 45 0.24 8.61 1.62
CA ARG A 45 -0.88 8.00 2.34
C ARG A 45 -1.97 7.51 1.39
N GLU A 46 -2.33 8.31 0.40
CA GLU A 46 -3.32 7.93 -0.60
C GLU A 46 -2.91 6.65 -1.35
N VAL A 47 -1.64 6.53 -1.75
CA VAL A 47 -1.12 5.30 -2.39
C VAL A 47 -1.27 4.09 -1.46
N ILE A 48 -0.95 4.24 -0.18
CA ILE A 48 -1.06 3.15 0.82
C ILE A 48 -2.52 2.72 0.99
N GLU A 49 -3.44 3.68 1.18
CA GLU A 49 -4.87 3.42 1.33
C GLU A 49 -5.45 2.73 0.10
N GLN A 50 -5.10 3.18 -1.10
CA GLN A 50 -5.51 2.53 -2.35
C GLN A 50 -5.00 1.08 -2.43
N CYS A 51 -3.78 0.81 -1.98
CA CYS A 51 -3.22 -0.54 -1.94
C CYS A 51 -3.95 -1.43 -0.92
N HIS A 52 -4.19 -0.93 0.29
CA HIS A 52 -4.91 -1.66 1.32
C HIS A 52 -6.37 -1.94 0.93
N ALA A 53 -7.05 -0.98 0.31
CA ALA A 53 -8.40 -1.17 -0.22
C ALA A 53 -8.43 -2.29 -1.29
N LYS A 54 -7.49 -2.26 -2.25
CA LYS A 54 -7.36 -3.31 -3.29
C LYS A 54 -7.08 -4.69 -2.69
N ALA A 55 -6.21 -4.77 -1.67
CA ALA A 55 -5.95 -6.02 -0.97
C ALA A 55 -7.21 -6.55 -0.27
N GLY A 56 -7.99 -5.67 0.35
CA GLY A 56 -9.26 -5.99 0.97
C GLY A 56 -10.30 -6.51 -0.03
N LEU A 57 -10.38 -5.94 -1.24
CA LEU A 57 -11.29 -6.37 -2.33
C LEU A 57 -10.88 -7.71 -2.95
N ALA A 58 -9.57 -7.96 -3.15
CA ALA A 58 -9.07 -9.22 -3.70
C ALA A 58 -9.42 -10.43 -2.80
N GLN A 59 -9.54 -10.21 -1.49
CA GLN A 59 -9.91 -11.25 -0.51
C GLN A 59 -11.43 -11.54 -0.49
N GLN A 60 -12.27 -10.74 -1.16
CA GLN A 60 -13.73 -10.91 -1.21
C GLN A 60 -14.20 -11.56 -2.52
N GLY A 61 -13.26 -12.06 -3.33
CA GLY A 61 -13.56 -12.78 -4.56
C GLY A 61 -14.26 -14.10 -4.27
N TRP A 62 -15.59 -14.09 -4.39
CA TRP A 62 -16.46 -15.21 -4.77
C TRP A 62 -15.91 -16.62 -4.43
N MET A 63 -16.33 -17.19 -3.30
CA MET A 63 -16.34 -18.65 -3.17
C MET A 63 -17.56 -19.17 -3.94
N PRO A 64 -17.41 -19.98 -5.01
CA PRO A 64 -18.56 -20.64 -5.59
C PRO A 64 -19.16 -21.58 -4.53
N ILE A 65 -20.48 -21.56 -4.39
CA ILE A 65 -21.27 -22.38 -3.44
C ILE A 65 -20.98 -23.89 -3.58
N THR A 66 -20.28 -24.32 -4.63
CA THR A 66 -19.98 -25.73 -4.95
C THR A 66 -18.94 -26.39 -4.05
N LEU A 67 -18.22 -25.66 -3.19
CA LEU A 67 -17.18 -26.25 -2.31
C LEU A 67 -17.63 -26.50 -0.86
N SER A 68 -18.94 -26.65 -0.60
CA SER A 68 -19.47 -26.95 0.75
C SER A 68 -19.89 -28.41 0.95
N MET A 69 -19.50 -29.33 0.04
CA MET A 69 -19.83 -30.76 0.12
C MET A 69 -18.61 -31.65 -0.15
N ALA A 70 -17.55 -31.50 0.65
CA ALA A 70 -16.62 -32.59 0.90
C ALA A 70 -16.57 -32.79 2.41
N ARG A 71 -17.14 -33.91 2.84
CA ARG A 71 -17.19 -34.41 4.22
C ARG A 71 -15.79 -34.65 4.79
#